data_AF-A0A272EXG9-F1
#
_entry.id   AF-A0A272EXG9-F1
#
_cell.length_a   1.000
_cell.length_b   1.000
_cell.length_c   1.000
_cell.angle_alpha   90.00
_cell.angle_beta   90.00
_cell.angle_gamma   90.00
#
_symmetry.space_group_name_H-M   'P 1'
#
loop_
_entity.id
_entity.type
_entity.pdbx_description
1 polymer ?
#
loop_
_entity_poly.entity_id
_entity_poly.type
_entity_poly.pdbx_seq_one_letter_code
_entity_poly.pdbx_strand_id
1 'polypeptide(L)'
;MSLPSHQARPGLVRSGSRSTERRAAPAGAGAGVPCRRDRAAHPRQPPGRPGRGGTGNGGCRGRGDRRAFSRRRRISSRPRSQRADPGDALREELAREQRVEAVLDAVGSRVPAVSARDVEIFYLLHRERFQSPELRTLRHILITINEDLSSNTREAAFRRITQIHALLQRHPERFAEQALQHSECPTSMQGGLLGQLPAGKLFPSLDVVAATLRSGELSGPVESPMGFHLLRCENRRPASMLPLASVRTRIAEQILAVRSENARRRWIRSLLAQ
;
A
#
# COMPACT_ATOMS: atom_id res chain seq x y z
N MET A 1 0.09 70.77 33.84
CA MET A 1 0.06 69.31 34.07
C MET A 1 1.45 68.77 33.76
N SER A 2 1.96 67.96 34.67
CA SER A 2 3.38 67.73 34.94
C SER A 2 4.13 66.86 33.91
N LEU A 3 5.36 67.26 33.62
CA LEU A 3 6.52 66.40 33.24
C LEU A 3 7.07 65.72 34.52
N PRO A 4 7.92 64.65 34.51
CA PRO A 4 9.22 64.50 33.80
C PRO A 4 9.45 63.12 33.12
N SER A 5 10.23 62.98 32.05
CA SER A 5 11.71 63.06 31.85
C SER A 5 12.55 61.86 32.37
N HIS A 6 13.46 61.43 31.49
CA HIS A 6 14.78 60.79 31.69
C HIS A 6 15.02 59.26 31.47
N GLN A 7 15.61 58.99 30.28
CA GLN A 7 16.83 58.20 29.95
C GLN A 7 17.28 56.98 30.79
N ALA A 8 17.68 55.88 30.11
CA ALA A 8 19.10 55.46 29.92
C ALA A 8 19.26 54.04 29.30
N ARG A 9 20.24 53.89 28.39
CA ARG A 9 20.89 52.64 27.90
C ARG A 9 22.19 52.40 28.73
N PRO A 10 23.11 51.45 28.42
CA PRO A 10 23.08 50.05 27.93
C PRO A 10 23.95 49.10 28.82
N GLY A 11 24.02 47.79 28.51
CA GLY A 11 24.96 46.86 29.16
C GLY A 11 25.33 45.66 28.29
N LEU A 12 26.61 45.61 27.89
CA LEU A 12 27.31 44.56 27.13
C LEU A 12 27.83 43.46 28.09
N VAL A 13 28.17 42.26 27.58
CA VAL A 13 29.43 41.49 27.81
C VAL A 13 29.27 39.99 27.43
N ARG A 14 30.02 39.57 26.38
CA ARG A 14 30.95 38.40 26.17
C ARG A 14 30.65 37.03 26.85
N SER A 15 31.05 35.84 26.38
CA SER A 15 31.91 35.30 25.30
C SER A 15 31.97 33.76 25.42
N GLY A 16 32.32 33.03 24.35
CA GLY A 16 32.91 31.68 24.42
C GLY A 16 32.37 30.71 23.36
N SER A 17 32.90 30.66 22.13
CA SER A 17 34.04 29.86 21.64
C SER A 17 33.84 28.33 21.69
N ARG A 18 33.73 27.68 20.51
CA ARG A 18 34.44 26.43 20.14
C ARG A 18 34.28 26.11 18.65
N SER A 19 35.30 26.55 17.92
CA SER A 19 36.11 25.83 16.92
C SER A 19 35.58 24.58 16.22
N THR A 20 35.59 24.68 14.89
CA THR A 20 35.68 23.65 13.86
C THR A 20 37.04 22.94 13.82
N GLU A 21 37.07 21.62 13.64
CA GLU A 21 38.10 20.79 12.94
C GLU A 21 37.59 19.32 12.93
N ARG A 22 37.28 18.67 11.79
CA ARG A 22 38.08 18.02 10.73
C ARG A 22 38.43 16.53 10.98
N ARG A 23 37.93 15.66 10.07
CA ARG A 23 38.45 14.33 9.60
C ARG A 23 38.50 13.18 10.64
N ALA A 24 38.29 11.90 10.33
CA ALA A 24 38.38 11.11 9.09
C ALA A 24 37.53 9.81 9.18
N ALA A 25 37.15 9.27 8.01
CA ALA A 25 36.79 7.85 7.81
C ALA A 25 38.06 6.99 7.57
N PRO A 26 38.00 5.66 7.77
CA PRO A 26 37.92 4.70 6.65
C PRO A 26 36.88 3.58 6.93
N ALA A 27 36.07 3.08 5.99
CA ALA A 27 36.32 2.21 4.83
C ALA A 27 36.66 0.74 5.18
N GLY A 28 35.80 -0.18 4.70
CA GLY A 28 36.02 -1.63 4.56
C GLY A 28 35.13 -2.49 5.47
N ALA A 29 34.57 -3.64 5.11
CA ALA A 29 34.33 -4.39 3.87
C ALA A 29 33.67 -5.72 4.32
N GLY A 30 32.83 -6.35 3.48
CA GLY A 30 32.29 -7.72 3.66
C GLY A 30 30.75 -7.73 3.76
N ALA A 31 29.96 -7.80 2.68
CA ALA A 31 29.90 -8.83 1.64
C ALA A 31 29.79 -10.25 2.21
N GLY A 32 28.61 -10.88 2.09
CA GLY A 32 28.47 -12.32 2.30
C GLY A 32 27.09 -12.80 2.72
N VAL A 33 26.08 -12.66 1.85
CA VAL A 33 24.87 -13.50 1.87
C VAL A 33 25.20 -14.79 1.13
N PRO A 34 25.15 -15.98 1.74
CA PRO A 34 25.11 -17.22 0.99
C PRO A 34 23.66 -17.68 0.82
N CYS A 35 23.01 -17.26 -0.27
CA CYS A 35 21.91 -18.05 -0.84
C CYS A 35 22.51 -19.23 -1.60
N ARG A 36 22.51 -20.42 -1.00
CA ARG A 36 22.64 -21.70 -1.73
C ARG A 36 21.24 -22.29 -1.87
N ARG A 37 20.69 -22.28 -3.08
CA ARG A 37 20.83 -23.26 -4.19
C ARG A 37 19.97 -24.51 -4.02
N ASP A 38 19.21 -24.75 -5.08
CA ASP A 38 18.77 -26.03 -5.62
C ASP A 38 17.57 -26.74 -4.96
N ARG A 39 16.38 -26.46 -5.51
CA ARG A 39 15.35 -27.50 -5.70
C ARG A 39 14.89 -27.51 -7.14
N ALA A 40 15.58 -28.34 -7.94
CA ALA A 40 15.12 -28.80 -9.23
C ALA A 40 13.78 -29.53 -9.07
N ALA A 41 12.76 -29.09 -9.79
CA ALA A 41 11.50 -29.79 -9.90
C ALA A 41 11.67 -31.01 -10.82
N HIS A 42 11.47 -32.20 -10.28
CA HIS A 42 11.38 -33.45 -11.02
C HIS A 42 10.14 -33.49 -11.94
N PRO A 43 10.27 -33.89 -13.21
CA PRO A 43 9.13 -34.28 -14.02
C PRO A 43 8.65 -35.69 -13.64
N ARG A 44 7.36 -35.81 -13.29
CA ARG A 44 6.68 -37.08 -13.04
C ARG A 44 6.49 -37.85 -14.36
N GLN A 45 7.07 -39.04 -14.45
CA GLN A 45 6.77 -40.05 -15.47
C GLN A 45 5.45 -40.77 -15.14
N PRO A 46 4.61 -41.11 -16.13
CA PRO A 46 3.55 -42.10 -15.97
C PRO A 46 4.03 -43.54 -16.24
N PRO A 47 3.39 -44.56 -15.62
CA PRO A 47 3.88 -45.94 -15.63
C PRO A 47 3.61 -46.69 -16.93
N GLY A 48 4.51 -47.62 -17.23
CA GLY A 48 4.51 -48.48 -18.42
C GLY A 48 3.38 -49.49 -18.50
N ARG A 49 3.18 -50.00 -19.73
CA ARG A 49 2.40 -51.19 -20.03
C ARG A 49 3.30 -52.25 -20.67
N PRO A 50 3.14 -53.54 -20.33
CA PRO A 50 4.06 -54.59 -20.75
C PRO A 50 3.75 -55.16 -22.13
N GLY A 51 4.77 -55.84 -22.66
CA GLY A 51 4.94 -56.25 -24.05
C GLY A 51 3.94 -57.25 -24.62
N ARG A 52 3.97 -57.33 -25.96
CA ARG A 52 3.61 -58.52 -26.72
C ARG A 52 4.62 -58.70 -27.86
N GLY A 53 5.57 -59.59 -27.63
CA GLY A 53 6.21 -60.34 -28.71
C GLY A 53 5.38 -61.60 -29.00
N GLY A 54 5.62 -62.22 -30.16
CA GLY A 54 5.17 -63.59 -30.41
C GLY A 54 4.48 -63.79 -31.75
N THR A 55 5.29 -64.12 -32.73
CA THR A 55 5.01 -64.74 -34.03
C THR A 55 4.13 -65.99 -33.93
N GLY A 56 3.33 -66.27 -34.97
CA GLY A 56 2.64 -67.55 -35.12
C GLY A 56 2.00 -67.70 -36.51
N ASN A 57 2.35 -68.77 -37.19
CA ASN A 57 2.20 -69.04 -38.62
C ASN A 57 0.95 -69.90 -38.93
N GLY A 58 0.42 -69.79 -40.15
CA GLY A 58 -0.14 -70.92 -40.90
C GLY A 58 -1.64 -71.24 -40.81
N GLY A 59 -2.28 -71.40 -41.98
CA GLY A 59 -3.15 -72.57 -42.19
C GLY A 59 -4.63 -72.36 -42.58
N CYS A 60 -4.86 -72.13 -43.88
CA CYS A 60 -5.74 -72.95 -44.75
C CYS A 60 -7.29 -73.07 -44.56
N ARG A 61 -7.96 -72.74 -45.69
CA ARG A 61 -9.14 -73.36 -46.37
C ARG A 61 -10.56 -72.94 -45.97
N GLY A 62 -11.35 -72.58 -46.99
CA GLY A 62 -12.72 -73.10 -47.14
C GLY A 62 -13.83 -72.09 -47.49
N ARG A 63 -14.05 -71.90 -48.79
CA ARG A 63 -15.30 -71.60 -49.55
C ARG A 63 -16.56 -71.10 -48.79
N GLY A 64 -17.16 -70.03 -49.32
CA GLY A 64 -18.57 -69.67 -49.05
C GLY A 64 -19.03 -68.49 -49.90
N ASP A 65 -20.21 -68.62 -50.50
CA ASP A 65 -20.67 -67.96 -51.71
C ASP A 65 -21.38 -66.59 -51.49
N ARG A 66 -21.38 -65.77 -52.54
CA ARG A 66 -22.42 -64.80 -53.00
C ARG A 66 -22.93 -63.63 -52.12
N ARG A 67 -22.70 -62.44 -52.72
CA ARG A 67 -23.66 -61.33 -53.01
C ARG A 67 -24.31 -60.60 -51.82
N ALA A 68 -23.92 -59.33 -51.62
CA ALA A 68 -24.87 -58.24 -51.36
C ALA A 68 -24.22 -56.84 -51.49
N PHE A 69 -24.68 -56.09 -52.50
CA PHE A 69 -24.90 -54.63 -52.52
C PHE A 69 -23.82 -53.67 -51.96
N SER A 70 -22.99 -53.19 -52.88
CA SER A 70 -22.22 -51.96 -52.75
C SER A 70 -23.12 -50.71 -52.89
N ARG A 71 -23.62 -50.18 -51.78
CA ARG A 71 -24.00 -48.75 -51.68
C ARG A 71 -23.54 -48.15 -50.36
N ARG A 72 -22.22 -48.06 -50.17
CA ARG A 72 -21.66 -47.10 -49.21
C ARG A 72 -21.90 -45.71 -49.79
N ARG A 73 -22.85 -44.97 -49.22
CA ARG A 73 -22.92 -43.52 -49.36
C ARG A 73 -21.53 -42.97 -49.03
N ARG A 74 -20.87 -42.33 -50.00
CA ARG A 74 -19.73 -41.46 -49.72
C ARG A 74 -20.29 -40.34 -48.84
N ILE A 75 -20.16 -40.49 -47.52
CA ILE A 75 -20.13 -39.33 -46.64
C ILE A 75 -18.91 -38.56 -47.11
N SER A 76 -19.12 -37.47 -47.83
CA SER A 76 -18.07 -36.51 -48.14
C SER A 76 -17.57 -35.98 -46.80
N SER A 77 -16.57 -36.64 -46.23
CA SER A 77 -15.80 -36.08 -45.13
C SER A 77 -15.18 -34.81 -45.67
N ARG A 78 -15.77 -33.66 -45.36
CA ARG A 78 -15.09 -32.38 -45.51
C ARG A 78 -13.70 -32.55 -44.87
N PRO A 79 -12.61 -32.25 -45.59
CA PRO A 79 -11.28 -32.49 -45.08
C PRO A 79 -11.12 -31.77 -43.75
N ARG A 80 -10.49 -32.47 -42.78
CA ARG A 80 -10.21 -32.00 -41.41
C ARG A 80 -9.27 -30.78 -41.36
N SER A 81 -8.93 -30.20 -42.52
CA SER A 81 -7.95 -29.14 -42.71
C SER A 81 -8.52 -27.72 -42.63
N GLN A 82 -9.76 -27.54 -42.14
CA GLN A 82 -10.41 -26.22 -42.05
C GLN A 82 -11.09 -25.95 -40.71
N ARG A 83 -10.68 -26.62 -39.63
CA ARG A 83 -11.00 -26.15 -38.28
C ARG A 83 -9.79 -25.37 -37.79
N ALA A 84 -9.91 -24.05 -37.73
CA ALA A 84 -8.95 -23.22 -37.03
C ALA A 84 -8.71 -23.84 -35.65
N ASP A 85 -7.45 -24.06 -35.28
CA ASP A 85 -7.12 -24.54 -33.94
C ASP A 85 -7.68 -23.51 -32.94
N PRO A 86 -8.35 -23.94 -31.85
CA PRO A 86 -8.78 -23.00 -30.82
C PRO A 86 -7.63 -22.11 -30.30
N GLY A 87 -6.38 -22.60 -30.34
CA GLY A 87 -5.19 -21.81 -30.04
C GLY A 87 -4.89 -20.74 -31.09
N ASP A 88 -5.09 -21.02 -32.38
CA ASP A 88 -4.87 -20.05 -33.46
C ASP A 88 -5.91 -18.93 -33.44
N ALA A 89 -7.19 -19.27 -33.20
CA ALA A 89 -8.25 -18.28 -33.06
C ALA A 89 -8.03 -17.36 -31.85
N LEU A 90 -7.59 -17.91 -30.72
CA LEU A 90 -7.24 -17.12 -29.53
C LEU A 90 -6.03 -16.21 -29.79
N ARG A 91 -5.00 -16.70 -30.49
CA ARG A 91 -3.83 -15.89 -30.86
C ARG A 91 -4.20 -14.73 -31.76
N GLU A 92 -5.11 -14.94 -32.71
CA GLU A 92 -5.57 -13.90 -33.62
C GLU A 92 -6.35 -12.80 -32.89
N GLU A 93 -7.23 -13.17 -31.96
CA GLU A 93 -7.98 -12.20 -31.17
C GLU A 93 -7.06 -11.38 -30.26
N LEU A 94 -6.13 -12.04 -29.56
CA LEU A 94 -5.11 -11.36 -28.76
C LEU A 94 -4.24 -10.43 -29.62
N ALA A 95 -3.88 -10.85 -30.83
CA ALA A 95 -3.12 -10.01 -31.75
C ALA A 95 -3.93 -8.79 -32.21
N ARG A 96 -5.25 -8.94 -32.42
CA ARG A 96 -6.15 -7.83 -32.75
C ARG A 96 -6.23 -6.83 -31.60
N GLU A 97 -6.43 -7.31 -30.38
CA GLU A 97 -6.45 -6.48 -29.17
C GLU A 97 -5.13 -5.71 -28.98
N GLN A 98 -3.98 -6.39 -29.09
CA GLN A 98 -2.66 -5.76 -28.98
C GLN A 98 -2.42 -4.71 -30.06
N ARG A 99 -2.89 -4.93 -31.29
CA ARG A 99 -2.79 -3.92 -32.36
C ARG A 99 -3.61 -2.68 -32.04
N VAL A 100 -4.84 -2.87 -31.55
CA VAL A 100 -5.69 -1.74 -31.14
C VAL A 100 -5.01 -0.95 -30.02
N GLU A 101 -4.51 -1.63 -28.99
CA GLU A 101 -3.80 -0.98 -27.88
C GLU A 101 -2.56 -0.23 -28.37
N ALA A 102 -1.73 -0.87 -29.22
CA ALA A 102 -0.53 -0.24 -29.78
C ALA A 102 -0.85 1.03 -30.59
N VAL A 103 -1.97 1.05 -31.33
CA VAL A 103 -2.42 2.25 -32.04
C VAL A 103 -2.87 3.33 -31.07
N LEU A 104 -3.65 2.97 -30.03
CA LEU A 104 -4.07 3.92 -29.01
C LEU A 104 -2.89 4.51 -28.24
N ASP A 105 -1.86 3.72 -27.95
CA ASP A 105 -0.60 4.17 -27.36
C ASP A 105 0.20 5.08 -28.29
N ALA A 106 0.31 4.71 -29.57
CA ALA A 106 0.95 5.55 -30.58
C ALA A 106 0.24 6.91 -30.74
N VAL A 107 -1.09 6.96 -30.60
CA VAL A 107 -1.84 8.22 -30.61
C VAL A 107 -1.62 9.00 -29.31
N GLY A 108 -1.68 8.33 -28.16
CA GLY A 108 -1.50 8.95 -26.85
C GLY A 108 -0.11 9.53 -26.63
N SER A 109 0.92 8.94 -27.24
CA SER A 109 2.32 9.38 -27.13
C SER A 109 2.68 10.58 -28.00
N ARG A 110 1.83 10.97 -28.96
CA ARG A 110 2.04 12.16 -29.82
C ARG A 110 1.76 13.49 -29.13
N VAL A 111 1.33 13.47 -27.87
CA VAL A 111 1.01 14.70 -27.14
C VAL A 111 2.27 15.48 -26.78
N PRO A 112 2.21 16.82 -26.74
CA PRO A 112 3.35 17.63 -26.32
C PRO A 112 3.83 17.27 -24.92
N ALA A 113 5.15 17.22 -24.75
CA ALA A 113 5.79 17.02 -23.46
C ALA A 113 5.29 18.05 -22.43
N VAL A 114 5.24 17.64 -21.16
CA VAL A 114 4.80 18.51 -20.06
C VAL A 114 5.93 19.48 -19.72
N SER A 115 5.65 20.77 -19.85
CA SER A 115 6.63 21.82 -19.52
C SER A 115 6.69 22.06 -18.01
N ALA A 116 7.79 22.67 -17.53
CA ALA A 116 7.88 23.07 -16.12
C ALA A 116 6.76 24.05 -15.72
N ARG A 117 6.37 24.93 -16.66
CA ARG A 117 5.29 25.90 -16.46
C ARG A 117 3.92 25.22 -16.28
N ASP A 118 3.65 24.16 -17.04
CA ASP A 118 2.42 23.37 -16.89
C ASP A 118 2.29 22.78 -15.48
N VAL A 119 3.39 22.26 -14.94
CA VAL A 119 3.45 21.69 -13.58
C VAL A 119 3.22 22.78 -12.53
N GLU A 120 3.86 23.94 -12.68
CA GLU A 120 3.71 25.06 -11.75
C GLU A 120 2.28 25.60 -11.73
N ILE A 121 1.68 25.84 -12.92
CA ILE A 121 0.28 26.25 -13.04
C ILE A 121 -0.63 25.22 -12.37
N PHE A 122 -0.42 23.92 -12.64
CA PHE A 122 -1.23 22.88 -12.05
C PHE A 122 -1.14 22.85 -10.53
N TYR A 123 0.06 22.99 -9.97
CA TYR A 123 0.29 23.04 -8.52
C TYR A 123 -0.42 24.24 -7.88
N LEU A 124 -0.33 25.43 -8.48
CA LEU A 124 -0.97 26.64 -7.99
C LEU A 124 -2.50 26.59 -8.06
N LEU A 125 -3.05 26.01 -9.12
CA LEU A 125 -4.51 25.83 -9.26
C LEU A 125 -5.08 24.77 -8.33
N HIS A 126 -4.26 23.83 -7.84
CA HIS A 126 -4.71 22.69 -7.04
C HIS A 126 -3.98 22.55 -5.70
N ARG A 127 -3.56 23.66 -5.08
CA ARG A 127 -2.75 23.63 -3.84
C ARG A 127 -3.38 22.82 -2.71
N GLU A 128 -4.71 22.82 -2.63
CA GLU A 128 -5.46 22.04 -1.64
C GLU A 128 -5.18 20.54 -1.73
N ARG A 129 -4.95 20.01 -2.94
CA ARG A 129 -4.64 18.59 -3.16
C ARG A 129 -3.23 18.20 -2.71
N PHE A 130 -2.37 19.19 -2.48
CA PHE A 130 -0.98 19.00 -2.07
C PHE A 130 -0.76 19.35 -0.60
N GLN A 131 -1.82 19.43 0.19
CA GLN A 131 -1.73 19.53 1.63
C GLN A 131 -1.57 18.12 2.22
N SER A 132 -0.48 17.90 2.95
CA SER A 132 -0.39 16.76 3.85
C SER A 132 -1.25 17.06 5.08
N PRO A 133 -2.15 16.16 5.48
CA PRO A 133 -2.88 16.33 6.72
C PRO A 133 -1.92 16.31 7.91
N GLU A 134 -2.38 16.83 9.04
CA GLU A 134 -1.69 16.62 10.30
C GLU A 134 -1.70 15.12 10.63
N LEU A 135 -0.52 14.57 10.96
CA LEU A 135 -0.35 13.17 11.35
C LEU A 135 0.17 13.09 12.78
N ARG A 136 -0.40 12.17 13.57
CA ARG A 136 0.01 11.92 14.96
C ARG A 136 0.36 10.47 15.14
N THR A 137 1.50 10.20 15.75
CA THR A 137 1.85 8.86 16.21
C THR A 137 1.35 8.72 17.64
N LEU A 138 0.36 7.87 17.86
CA LEU A 138 -0.29 7.71 19.16
C LEU A 138 -0.06 6.30 19.71
N ARG A 139 0.00 6.22 21.03
CA ARG A 139 -0.19 4.99 21.77
C ARG A 139 -1.42 5.12 22.66
N HIS A 140 -2.10 4.01 22.91
CA HIS A 140 -3.23 3.99 23.83
C HIS A 140 -3.24 2.78 24.77
N ILE A 141 -3.88 2.96 25.91
CA ILE A 141 -4.27 1.88 26.83
C ILE A 141 -5.79 1.97 26.95
N LEU A 142 -6.48 0.88 26.63
CA LEU A 142 -7.93 0.73 26.80
C LEU A 142 -8.23 -0.22 27.95
N ILE A 143 -9.10 0.22 28.86
CA ILE A 143 -9.79 -0.61 29.86
C ILE A 143 -11.28 -0.57 29.52
N THR A 144 -11.85 -1.71 29.16
CA THR A 144 -13.26 -1.80 28.78
C THR A 144 -14.17 -1.67 29.99
N ILE A 145 -15.36 -1.14 29.76
CA ILE A 145 -16.44 -1.12 30.74
C ILE A 145 -17.41 -2.22 30.36
N ASN A 146 -17.68 -3.14 31.28
CA ASN A 146 -18.70 -4.15 31.15
C ASN A 146 -19.44 -4.28 32.48
N GLU A 147 -20.71 -3.89 32.51
CA GLU A 147 -21.54 -3.92 33.72
C GLU A 147 -21.89 -5.35 34.17
N ASP A 148 -21.84 -6.32 33.25
CA ASP A 148 -22.08 -7.74 33.56
C ASP A 148 -20.87 -8.38 34.29
N LEU A 149 -19.71 -7.71 34.28
CA LEU A 149 -18.48 -8.18 34.90
C LEU A 149 -18.08 -7.27 36.07
N SER A 150 -18.13 -7.80 37.29
CA SER A 150 -17.78 -7.05 38.51
C SER A 150 -16.35 -6.46 38.50
N SER A 151 -15.42 -7.07 37.75
CA SER A 151 -14.05 -6.57 37.59
C SER A 151 -13.92 -5.36 36.66
N ASN A 152 -14.89 -5.17 35.75
CA ASN A 152 -14.86 -4.16 34.69
C ASN A 152 -16.07 -3.20 34.78
N THR A 153 -16.64 -3.01 35.97
CA THR A 153 -17.61 -1.94 36.20
C THR A 153 -16.98 -0.57 35.91
N ARG A 154 -17.79 0.42 35.56
CA ARG A 154 -17.31 1.78 35.24
C ARG A 154 -16.36 2.33 36.31
N GLU A 155 -16.69 2.14 37.58
CA GLU A 155 -15.88 2.58 38.71
C GLU A 155 -14.57 1.81 38.85
N ALA A 156 -14.60 0.48 38.66
CA ALA A 156 -13.40 -0.35 38.71
C ALA A 156 -12.44 0.01 37.56
N ALA A 157 -12.97 0.16 36.34
CA ALA A 157 -12.22 0.58 35.18
C ALA A 157 -11.60 1.99 35.38
N PHE A 158 -12.37 2.93 35.92
CA PHE A 158 -11.89 4.28 36.24
C PHE A 158 -10.78 4.28 37.31
N ARG A 159 -10.91 3.47 38.37
CA ARG A 159 -9.85 3.33 39.38
C ARG A 159 -8.57 2.77 38.76
N ARG A 160 -8.67 1.72 37.94
CA ARG A 160 -7.52 1.07 37.30
C ARG A 160 -6.81 2.00 36.33
N ILE A 161 -7.54 2.69 35.44
CA ILE A 161 -6.95 3.63 34.50
C ILE A 161 -6.30 4.82 35.23
N THR A 162 -6.87 5.28 36.35
CA THR A 162 -6.31 6.38 37.15
C THR A 162 -5.01 5.97 37.83
N GLN A 163 -4.91 4.75 38.35
CA GLN A 163 -3.67 4.20 38.91
C GLN A 163 -2.57 4.10 37.85
N ILE A 164 -2.91 3.60 36.66
CA ILE A 164 -1.99 3.51 35.52
C ILE A 164 -1.54 4.92 35.10
N HIS A 165 -2.46 5.88 35.02
CA HIS A 165 -2.13 7.27 34.70
C HIS A 165 -1.13 7.87 35.70
N ALA A 166 -1.37 7.72 37.00
CA ALA A 166 -0.46 8.22 38.04
C ALA A 166 0.93 7.58 37.97
N LEU A 167 1.02 6.29 37.63
CA LEU A 167 2.29 5.61 37.41
C LEU A 167 3.01 6.15 36.16
N LEU A 168 2.29 6.33 35.06
CA LEU A 168 2.85 6.81 33.79
C LEU A 168 3.23 8.29 33.80
N GLN A 169 2.62 9.10 34.66
CA GLN A 169 3.06 10.47 34.90
C GLN A 169 4.47 10.53 35.52
N ARG A 170 4.82 9.52 36.33
CA ARG A 170 6.16 9.42 36.96
C ARG A 170 7.15 8.64 36.09
N HIS A 171 6.65 7.62 35.39
CA HIS A 171 7.44 6.67 34.61
C HIS A 171 6.86 6.49 33.20
N PRO A 172 6.90 7.53 32.34
CA PRO A 172 6.32 7.46 31.00
C PRO A 172 6.94 6.36 30.14
N GLU A 173 8.21 6.02 30.32
CA GLU A 173 8.90 4.92 29.64
C GLU A 173 8.23 3.55 29.81
N ARG A 174 7.46 3.35 30.88
CA ARG A 174 6.75 2.09 31.17
C ARG A 174 5.42 1.96 30.44
N PHE A 175 5.08 2.88 29.54
CA PHE A 175 3.81 2.84 28.79
C PHE A 175 3.59 1.51 28.08
N ALA A 176 4.60 1.00 27.37
CA ALA A 176 4.48 -0.24 26.62
C ALA A 176 4.25 -1.45 27.55
N GLU A 177 4.90 -1.48 28.72
CA GLU A 177 4.72 -2.50 29.74
C GLU A 177 3.30 -2.45 30.32
N GLN A 178 2.82 -1.26 30.69
CA GLN A 178 1.47 -1.07 31.22
C GLN A 178 0.40 -1.39 30.17
N ALA A 179 0.64 -1.07 28.90
CA ALA A 179 -0.24 -1.43 27.80
C ALA A 179 -0.32 -2.96 27.65
N LEU A 180 0.81 -3.67 27.75
CA LEU A 180 0.83 -5.13 27.65
C LEU A 180 0.11 -5.81 28.82
N GLN A 181 0.28 -5.30 30.05
CA GLN A 181 -0.29 -5.90 31.26
C GLN A 181 -1.77 -5.59 31.44
N HIS A 182 -2.21 -4.39 31.03
CA HIS A 182 -3.53 -3.91 31.40
C HIS A 182 -4.44 -3.59 30.23
N SER A 183 -3.93 -3.33 29.01
CA SER A 183 -4.79 -2.94 27.90
C SER A 183 -5.54 -4.13 27.32
N GLU A 184 -6.84 -3.96 27.13
CA GLU A 184 -7.75 -4.95 26.54
C GLU A 184 -7.92 -4.74 25.01
N CYS A 185 -7.00 -4.02 24.38
CA CYS A 185 -6.98 -3.80 22.93
C CYS A 185 -5.90 -4.70 22.29
N PRO A 186 -6.11 -5.24 21.07
CA PRO A 186 -5.09 -6.05 20.38
C PRO A 186 -3.74 -5.34 20.17
N THR A 187 -3.73 -4.00 20.17
CA THR A 187 -2.50 -3.19 20.09
C THR A 187 -1.62 -3.28 21.35
N SER A 188 -2.10 -3.88 22.44
CA SER A 188 -1.33 -4.10 23.68
C SER A 188 -0.01 -4.83 23.42
N MET A 189 -0.02 -5.82 22.53
CA MET A 189 1.18 -6.58 22.11
C MET A 189 2.25 -5.72 21.45
N GLN A 190 1.88 -4.55 20.92
CA GLN A 190 2.80 -3.56 20.32
C GLN A 190 3.04 -2.37 21.27
N GLY A 191 2.81 -2.55 22.57
CA GLY A 191 2.91 -1.49 23.58
C GLY A 191 1.87 -0.38 23.35
N GLY A 192 0.68 -0.74 22.90
CA GLY A 192 -0.43 0.19 22.65
C GLY A 192 -0.29 1.02 21.37
N LEU A 193 0.64 0.71 20.47
CA LEU A 193 0.90 1.54 19.28
C LEU A 193 -0.27 1.52 18.29
N LEU A 194 -0.80 2.70 17.97
CA LEU A 194 -1.82 2.89 16.93
C LEU A 194 -1.21 3.25 15.57
N GLY A 195 0.07 3.64 15.54
CA GLY A 195 0.75 4.10 14.34
C GLY A 195 0.48 5.58 14.03
N GLN A 196 0.76 6.00 12.80
CA GLN A 196 0.50 7.37 12.33
C GLN A 196 -0.94 7.50 11.85
N LEU A 197 -1.71 8.34 12.52
CA LEU A 197 -3.11 8.57 12.23
C LEU A 197 -3.36 10.07 11.93
N PRO A 198 -4.15 10.40 10.89
CA PRO A 198 -4.70 11.73 10.74
C PRO A 198 -5.82 11.99 11.75
N ALA A 199 -6.16 13.26 11.93
CA ALA A 199 -7.33 13.66 12.73
C ALA A 199 -8.63 13.01 12.19
N GLY A 200 -9.59 12.75 13.08
CA GLY A 200 -10.89 12.17 12.76
C GLY A 200 -10.90 10.66 12.53
N LYS A 201 -9.81 9.95 12.85
CA LYS A 201 -9.74 8.46 12.75
C LYS A 201 -10.05 7.75 14.06
N LEU A 202 -10.08 8.46 15.18
CA LEU A 202 -10.43 7.93 16.49
C LEU A 202 -11.88 8.32 16.85
N PHE A 203 -12.39 7.76 17.96
CA PHE A 203 -13.65 8.23 18.54
C PHE A 203 -13.57 9.74 18.83
N PRO A 204 -14.69 10.49 18.67
CA PRO A 204 -14.67 11.95 18.84
C PRO A 204 -14.08 12.42 20.18
N SER A 205 -14.37 11.71 21.29
CA SER A 205 -13.80 12.04 22.61
C SER A 205 -12.28 11.89 22.65
N LEU A 206 -11.75 10.86 22.00
CA LEU A 206 -10.31 10.61 21.91
C LEU A 206 -9.63 11.57 20.94
N ASP A 207 -10.27 11.91 19.83
CA ASP A 207 -9.67 12.78 18.81
C ASP A 207 -9.52 14.22 19.31
N VAL A 208 -10.50 14.73 20.08
CA VAL A 208 -10.42 16.03 20.75
C VAL A 208 -9.22 16.10 21.70
N VAL A 209 -9.00 15.05 22.49
CA VAL A 209 -7.85 14.99 23.41
C VAL A 209 -6.55 14.79 22.64
N ALA A 210 -6.52 13.89 21.65
CA ALA A 210 -5.34 13.66 20.83
C ALA A 210 -4.90 14.92 20.07
N ALA A 211 -5.83 15.83 19.74
CA ALA A 211 -5.53 17.09 19.09
C ALA A 211 -4.83 18.11 20.00
N THR A 212 -5.02 18.03 21.32
CA THR A 212 -4.38 18.94 22.28
C THR A 212 -3.02 18.45 22.78
N LEU A 213 -2.73 17.14 22.64
CA LEU A 213 -1.47 16.54 23.09
C LEU A 213 -0.26 17.00 22.27
N ARG A 214 0.80 17.42 22.97
CA ARG A 214 2.13 17.64 22.39
C ARG A 214 2.90 16.33 22.29
N SER A 215 3.96 16.32 21.47
CA SER A 215 4.85 15.15 21.38
C SER A 215 5.50 14.86 22.73
N GLY A 216 5.45 13.60 23.13
CA GLY A 216 5.86 13.10 24.45
C GLY A 216 4.77 13.17 25.53
N GLU A 217 3.66 13.87 25.31
CA GLU A 217 2.64 14.14 26.33
C GLU A 217 1.67 12.96 26.52
N LEU A 218 1.27 12.75 27.77
CA LEU A 218 0.27 11.77 28.21
C LEU A 218 -1.04 12.49 28.53
N SER A 219 -2.16 11.97 28.06
CA SER A 219 -3.49 12.48 28.40
C SER A 219 -3.93 12.03 29.80
N GLY A 220 -4.90 12.75 30.36
CA GLY A 220 -5.73 12.19 31.43
C GLY A 220 -6.62 11.03 30.92
N PRO A 221 -7.29 10.31 31.84
CA PRO A 221 -8.27 9.30 31.47
C PRO A 221 -9.42 9.91 30.64
N VAL A 222 -9.68 9.33 29.47
CA VAL A 222 -10.74 9.75 28.55
C VAL A 222 -11.77 8.65 28.43
N GLU A 223 -13.04 8.99 28.57
CA GLU A 223 -14.14 8.04 28.39
C GLU A 223 -14.54 7.95 26.91
N SER A 224 -14.80 6.73 26.46
CA SER A 224 -15.39 6.41 25.17
C SER A 224 -16.48 5.35 25.34
N PRO A 225 -17.29 5.07 24.30
CA PRO A 225 -18.28 3.99 24.35
C PRO A 225 -17.69 2.60 24.66
N MET A 226 -16.39 2.38 24.44
CA MET A 226 -15.73 1.11 24.77
C MET A 226 -15.29 1.03 26.24
N GLY A 227 -15.03 2.18 26.86
CA GLY A 227 -14.49 2.26 28.21
C GLY A 227 -13.55 3.44 28.39
N PHE A 228 -12.55 3.29 29.26
CA PHE A 228 -11.58 4.34 29.54
C PHE A 228 -10.29 4.15 28.76
N HIS A 229 -9.77 5.26 28.26
CA HIS A 229 -8.54 5.32 27.47
C HIS A 229 -7.52 6.25 28.10
N LEU A 230 -6.24 5.88 27.99
CA LEU A 230 -5.12 6.79 28.13
C LEU A 230 -4.43 6.90 26.78
N LEU A 231 -4.13 8.13 26.36
CA LEU A 231 -3.47 8.42 25.10
C LEU A 231 -2.09 9.01 25.39
N ARG A 232 -1.08 8.56 24.65
CA ARG A 232 0.25 9.19 24.63
C ARG A 232 0.59 9.57 23.20
N CYS A 233 1.00 10.81 23.00
CA CYS A 233 1.49 11.26 21.70
C CYS A 233 3.00 11.05 21.63
N GLU A 234 3.47 10.21 20.72
CA GLU A 234 4.90 9.99 20.49
C GLU A 234 5.47 11.09 19.59
N ASN A 235 4.73 11.42 18.53
CA ASN A 235 5.16 12.41 17.55
C ASN A 235 3.96 13.09 16.90
N ARG A 236 4.10 14.38 16.60
CA ARG A 236 3.10 15.19 15.91
C ARG A 236 3.75 15.85 14.69
N ARG A 237 3.22 15.56 13.51
CA ARG A 237 3.63 16.17 12.25
C ARG A 237 2.53 17.14 11.81
N PRO A 238 2.77 18.47 11.85
CA PRO A 238 1.76 19.45 11.49
C PRO A 238 1.34 19.29 10.04
N ALA A 239 0.12 19.73 9.73
CA ALA A 239 -0.32 19.87 8.36
C ALA A 239 0.65 20.80 7.62
N SER A 240 1.09 20.39 6.43
CA SER A 240 2.05 21.15 5.64
C SER A 240 1.75 21.02 4.16
N MET A 241 2.06 22.07 3.40
CA MET A 241 2.04 21.98 1.95
C MET A 241 3.26 21.20 1.47
N LEU A 242 3.01 20.18 0.65
CA LEU A 242 4.06 19.46 -0.04
C LEU A 242 4.76 20.42 -1.00
N PRO A 243 6.09 20.55 -0.93
CA PRO A 243 6.83 21.44 -1.82
C PRO A 243 6.69 20.97 -3.27
N LEU A 244 6.59 21.91 -4.22
CA LEU A 244 6.49 21.59 -5.65
C LEU A 244 7.57 20.60 -6.10
N ALA A 245 8.79 20.73 -5.57
CA ALA A 245 9.90 19.84 -5.88
C ALA A 245 9.60 18.35 -5.57
N SER A 246 8.88 18.05 -4.48
CA SER A 246 8.58 16.66 -4.11
C SER A 246 7.43 16.04 -4.91
N VAL A 247 6.57 16.88 -5.51
CA VAL A 247 5.38 16.43 -6.26
C VAL A 247 5.48 16.65 -7.77
N ARG A 248 6.53 17.32 -8.26
CA ARG A 248 6.72 17.69 -9.67
C ARG A 248 6.57 16.52 -10.62
N THR A 249 7.25 15.40 -10.35
CA THR A 249 7.20 14.21 -11.22
C THR A 249 5.79 13.64 -11.29
N ARG A 250 5.14 13.47 -10.14
CA ARG A 250 3.76 12.98 -10.05
C ARG A 250 2.77 13.89 -10.78
N ILE A 251 2.93 15.21 -10.67
CA ILE A 251 2.10 16.18 -11.39
C ILE A 251 2.32 16.05 -12.90
N ALA A 252 3.59 15.96 -13.34
CA ALA A 252 3.92 15.84 -14.75
C ALA A 252 3.33 14.55 -15.37
N GLU A 253 3.45 13.42 -14.68
CA GLU A 253 2.84 12.15 -15.08
C GLU A 253 1.32 12.26 -15.17
N GLN A 254 0.68 12.91 -14.19
CA GLN A 254 -0.76 13.12 -14.19
C GLN A 254 -1.22 13.99 -15.37
N ILE A 255 -0.52 15.11 -15.64
CA ILE A 255 -0.84 15.98 -16.77
C ILE A 255 -0.66 15.21 -18.09
N LEU A 256 0.43 14.45 -18.22
CA LEU A 256 0.71 13.66 -19.41
C LEU A 256 -0.40 12.61 -19.64
N ALA A 257 -0.76 11.86 -18.60
CA ALA A 257 -1.83 10.86 -18.68
C ALA A 257 -3.16 11.47 -19.14
N VAL A 258 -3.54 12.62 -18.58
CA VAL A 258 -4.75 13.35 -18.98
C VAL A 258 -4.66 13.85 -20.43
N ARG A 259 -3.50 14.36 -20.86
CA ARG A 259 -3.28 14.81 -22.25
C ARG A 259 -3.41 13.64 -23.23
N SER A 260 -2.74 12.52 -22.96
CA SER A 260 -2.75 11.31 -23.79
C SER A 260 -4.16 10.73 -23.90
N GLU A 261 -4.89 10.63 -22.80
CA GLU A 261 -6.27 10.14 -22.79
C GLU A 261 -7.20 11.05 -23.62
N ASN A 262 -7.09 12.36 -23.43
CA ASN A 262 -7.86 13.32 -24.22
C ASN A 262 -7.51 13.25 -25.72
N ALA A 263 -6.25 12.99 -26.08
CA ALA A 263 -5.84 12.80 -27.46
C ALA A 263 -6.45 11.55 -28.08
N ARG A 264 -6.39 10.40 -27.38
CA ARG A 264 -7.05 9.14 -27.81
C ARG A 264 -8.55 9.34 -28.01
N ARG A 265 -9.24 9.94 -27.03
CA ARG A 265 -10.68 10.23 -27.12
C ARG A 265 -11.05 11.13 -28.29
N ARG A 266 -10.24 12.14 -28.58
CA ARG A 266 -10.46 13.00 -29.76
C ARG A 266 -10.25 12.24 -31.06
N TRP A 267 -9.22 11.41 -31.13
CA TRP A 267 -8.93 10.60 -32.31
C TRP A 267 -10.04 9.58 -32.59
N ILE A 268 -10.49 8.82 -31.58
CA ILE A 268 -11.62 7.89 -31.75
C ILE A 268 -12.87 8.62 -32.24
N ARG A 269 -13.20 9.78 -31.63
CA ARG A 269 -14.33 10.59 -32.10
C ARG A 269 -14.19 11.02 -33.56
N SER A 270 -12.98 11.34 -34.00
CA SER A 270 -12.73 11.70 -35.40
C SER A 270 -12.88 10.53 -36.38
N LEU A 271 -12.71 9.28 -35.92
CA LEU A 271 -12.96 8.09 -36.74
C LEU A 271 -14.46 7.80 -36.87
N LEU A 272 -15.23 8.02 -35.81
CA LEU A 272 -16.68 7.78 -35.80
C LEU A 272 -17.49 8.85 -36.56
N ALA A 273 -16.86 9.99 -36.86
CA ALA A 273 -17.47 11.11 -37.58
C ALA A 273 -17.23 11.05 -39.10
N GLN A 274 -16.49 10.06 -39.59
CA GLN A 274 -16.26 9.76 -41.00
C GLN A 274 -17.25 8.70 -41.48
#